data_AF-A0A7W8YL82-F1
#
_entry.id   AF-A0A7W8YL82-F1
#
_cell.length_a   1.000
_cell.length_b   1.000
_cell.length_c   1.000
_cell.angle_alpha   90.00
_cell.angle_beta   90.00
_cell.angle_gamma   90.00
#
_symmetry.space_group_name_H-M   'P 1'
#
loop_
_entity.id
_entity.type
_entity.pdbx_description
1 polymer ?
#
loop_
_entity_poly.entity_id
_entity_poly.type
_entity_poly.pdbx_seq_one_letter_code
_entity_poly.pdbx_strand_id
1 'polypeptide(L)'
;MASNQGNEQGNQQGKGTGSSQKTEGQGTQKVPAKRGFAAMNEEQQREIASKGGQAAHQKGTAHEFDSEEARRAGQKGGEAVSRNREHMAEIGRKGGESRQSANRDNESRSSTASRSGTSESSAKAGRQGSNKDDKS
;
A
#
# COMPACT_ATOMS: atom_id res chain seq x y z
N MET A 1 8.64 -10.67 32.12
CA MET A 1 9.59 -10.85 31.00
C MET A 1 8.83 -11.48 29.85
N ALA A 2 8.46 -10.70 28.84
CA ALA A 2 8.06 -11.19 27.53
C ALA A 2 8.45 -10.09 26.53
N SER A 3 9.55 -10.34 25.84
CA SER A 3 10.26 -9.47 24.92
C SER A 3 9.44 -9.30 23.64
N ASN A 4 9.09 -8.07 23.26
CA ASN A 4 8.51 -7.80 21.94
C ASN A 4 9.64 -7.41 20.98
N GLN A 5 10.07 -8.39 20.20
CA GLN A 5 11.19 -8.32 19.26
C GLN A 5 10.67 -7.83 17.90
N GLY A 6 11.19 -6.68 17.46
CA GLY A 6 11.34 -6.17 16.09
C GLY A 6 10.22 -6.37 15.05
N ASN A 7 9.75 -5.26 14.47
CA ASN A 7 9.75 -5.16 13.02
C ASN A 7 9.84 -3.70 12.55
N GLU A 8 11.07 -3.25 12.29
CA GLU A 8 11.38 -2.06 11.51
C GLU A 8 11.50 -2.48 10.04
N GLN A 9 10.50 -2.15 9.21
CA GLN A 9 10.70 -2.13 7.76
C GLN A 9 10.12 -0.83 7.22
N GLY A 10 11.03 0.12 7.01
CA GLY A 10 10.77 1.42 6.42
C GLY A 10 10.34 1.30 4.96
N ASN A 11 9.18 1.85 4.67
CA ASN A 11 8.69 2.08 3.32
C ASN A 11 9.33 3.35 2.75
N GLN A 12 10.39 3.20 1.96
CA GLN A 12 10.96 4.30 1.18
C GLN A 12 10.61 4.13 -0.30
N GLN A 13 9.48 4.72 -0.71
CA GLN A 13 9.22 4.99 -2.12
C GLN A 13 8.49 6.33 -2.26
N GLY A 14 9.30 7.36 -2.51
CA GLY A 14 8.87 8.71 -2.83
C GLY A 14 9.94 9.39 -3.68
N LYS A 15 10.19 8.89 -4.89
CA LYS A 15 11.00 9.61 -5.90
C LYS A 15 10.13 10.72 -6.48
N GLY A 16 10.18 11.88 -5.82
CA GLY A 16 9.69 13.15 -6.32
C GLY A 16 10.72 13.82 -7.23
N THR A 17 10.23 14.27 -8.37
CA THR A 17 10.83 15.07 -9.44
C THR A 17 11.52 16.36 -8.97
N GLY A 18 12.61 16.79 -9.63
CA GLY A 18 13.13 18.14 -9.43
C GLY A 18 14.45 18.50 -10.15
N SER A 19 14.34 18.76 -11.46
CA SER A 19 15.13 19.69 -12.30
C SER A 19 16.67 19.77 -12.23
N SER A 20 17.26 19.39 -13.36
CA SER A 20 18.39 20.04 -14.05
C SER A 20 18.54 21.55 -13.78
N GLN A 21 19.77 22.03 -13.57
CA GLN A 21 20.51 22.88 -14.53
C GLN A 21 21.70 23.58 -13.86
N LYS A 22 22.85 23.39 -14.50
CA LYS A 22 24.09 24.15 -14.39
C LYS A 22 23.88 25.53 -15.02
N THR A 23 24.06 26.62 -14.27
CA THR A 23 24.41 27.94 -14.86
C THR A 23 25.28 28.72 -13.88
N GLU A 24 26.54 28.92 -14.28
CA GLU A 24 27.47 29.90 -13.74
C GLU A 24 27.00 31.30 -14.15
N GLY A 25 26.92 32.22 -13.19
CA GLY A 25 26.54 33.62 -13.43
C GLY A 25 26.83 34.48 -12.22
N GLN A 26 27.82 35.37 -12.36
CA GLN A 26 28.22 36.35 -11.35
C GLN A 26 27.08 37.34 -11.08
N GLY A 27 26.80 37.56 -9.80
CA GLY A 27 25.84 38.53 -9.29
C GLY A 27 25.64 38.24 -7.82
N THR A 28 26.42 38.88 -6.95
CA THR A 28 26.31 38.80 -5.48
C THR A 28 25.02 39.50 -5.01
N GLN A 29 23.88 38.93 -5.39
CA GLN A 29 22.59 39.19 -4.76
C GLN A 29 22.67 38.55 -3.38
N LYS A 30 22.67 39.37 -2.33
CA LYS A 30 22.72 38.95 -0.93
C LYS A 30 21.49 38.11 -0.63
N VAL A 31 21.56 36.79 -0.88
CA VAL A 31 20.50 35.85 -0.51
C VAL A 31 20.28 36.05 0.99
N PRO A 32 19.06 36.44 1.42
CA PRO A 32 18.81 36.63 2.84
C PRO A 32 19.10 35.30 3.53
N ALA A 33 20.06 35.31 4.45
CA ALA A 33 20.42 34.14 5.22
C ALA A 33 19.14 33.56 5.84
N LYS A 34 18.97 32.23 5.76
CA LYS A 34 17.87 31.53 6.40
C LYS A 34 17.85 31.93 7.88
N ARG A 35 16.68 32.31 8.40
CA ARG A 35 16.49 32.78 9.79
C ARG A 35 15.33 32.01 10.42
N GLY A 36 15.32 31.96 11.75
CA GLY A 36 14.27 31.28 12.51
C GLY A 36 14.24 29.78 12.23
N PHE A 37 13.04 29.20 12.14
CA PHE A 37 12.83 27.76 11.89
C PHE A 37 13.54 27.26 10.61
N ALA A 38 13.58 28.08 9.56
CA ALA A 38 14.23 27.71 8.30
C ALA A 38 15.77 27.62 8.39
N ALA A 39 16.37 28.18 9.45
CA ALA A 39 17.81 28.10 9.71
C ALA A 39 18.20 26.90 10.57
N MET A 40 17.24 26.27 11.26
CA MET A 40 17.46 25.14 12.15
C MET A 40 17.60 23.83 11.37
N ASN A 41 18.27 22.84 11.97
CA ASN A 41 18.32 21.49 11.40
C ASN A 41 16.94 20.79 11.51
N GLU A 42 16.72 19.75 10.71
CA GLU A 42 15.42 19.07 10.63
C GLU A 42 15.03 18.38 11.95
N GLU A 43 16.02 17.86 12.68
CA GLU A 43 15.80 17.22 13.97
C GLU A 43 15.26 18.21 15.01
N GLN A 44 15.85 19.41 15.09
CA GLN A 44 15.40 20.49 15.96
C GLN A 44 14.00 20.97 15.55
N GLN A 45 13.72 21.11 14.26
CA GLN A 45 12.37 21.47 13.79
C GLN A 45 11.33 20.42 14.20
N ARG A 46 11.65 19.13 14.05
CA ARG A 46 10.77 18.03 14.47
C ARG A 46 10.57 18.02 15.98
N GLU A 47 11.61 18.25 16.76
CA GLU A 47 11.52 18.30 18.22
C GLU A 47 10.65 19.47 18.68
N ILE A 48 10.81 20.66 18.09
CA ILE A 48 9.99 21.82 18.41
C ILE A 48 8.53 21.59 17.98
N ALA A 49 8.29 21.02 16.80
CA ALA A 49 6.94 20.68 16.35
C ALA A 49 6.27 19.65 17.28
N SER A 50 7.01 18.61 17.68
CA SER A 50 6.54 17.59 18.62
C SER A 50 6.16 18.20 19.98
N LYS A 51 7.05 19.01 20.55
CA LYS A 51 6.79 19.73 21.81
C LYS A 51 5.63 20.72 21.69
N GLY A 52 5.49 21.39 20.54
CA GLY A 52 4.38 22.30 20.26
C GLY A 52 3.03 21.58 20.25
N GLY A 53 2.96 20.42 19.61
CA GLY A 53 1.77 19.56 19.62
C GLY A 53 1.41 19.09 21.03
N GLN A 54 2.40 18.55 21.76
CA GLN A 54 2.21 18.12 23.16
C GLN A 54 1.74 19.25 24.06
N ALA A 55 2.35 20.44 23.94
CA ALA A 55 1.97 21.61 24.72
C ALA A 55 0.55 22.09 24.39
N ALA A 56 0.14 22.05 23.12
CA ALA A 56 -1.20 22.44 22.71
C ALA A 56 -2.29 21.52 23.28
N HIS A 57 -2.02 20.21 23.33
CA HIS A 57 -2.85 19.21 24.02
C HIS A 57 -2.89 19.45 25.53
N GLN A 58 -1.73 19.57 26.18
CA GLN A 58 -1.66 19.82 27.62
C GLN A 58 -2.36 21.13 28.05
N LYS A 59 -2.33 22.15 27.20
CA LYS A 59 -2.99 23.44 27.44
C LYS A 59 -4.48 23.45 27.11
N GLY A 60 -5.04 22.37 26.55
CA GLY A 60 -6.44 22.30 26.13
C GLY A 60 -6.81 23.25 24.98
N THR A 61 -5.80 23.80 24.30
CA THR A 61 -6.00 24.61 23.09
C THR A 61 -6.19 23.74 21.84
N ALA A 62 -5.69 22.52 21.87
CA ALA A 62 -5.98 21.52 20.86
C ALA A 62 -7.33 20.84 21.15
N HIS A 63 -7.98 20.40 20.09
CA HIS A 63 -9.15 19.54 20.20
C HIS A 63 -8.69 18.15 20.71
N GLU A 64 -9.29 17.69 21.80
CA GLU A 64 -9.04 16.36 22.33
C GLU A 64 -9.64 15.32 21.40
N PHE A 65 -8.80 14.37 20.94
CA PHE A 65 -9.23 13.31 20.04
C PHE A 65 -9.95 12.23 20.86
N ASP A 66 -11.15 12.54 21.31
CA ASP A 66 -11.97 11.59 22.06
C ASP A 66 -12.44 10.43 21.16
N SER A 67 -12.60 9.26 21.76
CA SER A 67 -13.02 8.05 21.04
C SER A 67 -14.43 8.19 20.45
N GLU A 68 -15.35 8.91 21.10
CA GLU A 68 -16.69 9.16 20.56
C GLU A 68 -16.65 10.11 19.36
N GLU A 69 -15.78 11.11 19.38
CA GLU A 69 -15.59 12.05 18.27
C GLU A 69 -15.02 11.33 17.04
N ALA A 70 -13.99 10.51 17.24
CA ALA A 70 -13.42 9.68 16.19
C ALA A 70 -14.48 8.75 15.57
N ARG A 71 -15.35 8.16 16.42
CA ARG A 71 -16.47 7.33 15.95
C ARG A 71 -17.48 8.13 15.14
N ARG A 72 -17.90 9.30 15.60
CA ARG A 72 -18.81 10.18 14.86
C ARG A 72 -18.24 10.63 13.52
N ALA A 73 -16.96 11.02 13.50
CA ALA A 73 -16.27 11.40 12.27
C ALA A 73 -16.20 10.22 11.29
N GLY A 74 -15.85 9.03 11.78
CA GLY A 74 -15.86 7.80 11.00
C GLY A 74 -17.24 7.44 10.45
N GLN A 75 -18.28 7.55 11.29
CA GLN A 75 -19.67 7.32 10.88
C GLN A 75 -20.09 8.31 9.77
N LYS A 76 -19.85 9.60 9.96
CA LYS A 76 -20.19 10.64 8.97
C LYS A 76 -19.46 10.42 7.64
N GLY A 77 -18.19 10.01 7.69
CA GLY A 77 -17.42 9.63 6.51
C GLY A 77 -18.02 8.41 5.81
N GLY A 78 -18.35 7.37 6.57
CA GLY A 78 -18.99 6.16 6.05
C GLY A 78 -20.36 6.43 5.43
N GLU A 79 -21.18 7.27 6.05
CA GLU A 79 -22.47 7.71 5.54
C GLU A 79 -22.32 8.50 4.23
N ALA A 80 -21.33 9.37 4.12
CA ALA A 80 -21.08 10.13 2.89
C ALA A 80 -20.68 9.21 1.73
N VAL A 81 -19.80 8.25 2.00
CA VAL A 81 -19.26 7.31 1.00
C VAL A 81 -20.32 6.26 0.59
N SER A 82 -21.15 5.81 1.53
CA SER A 82 -22.15 4.75 1.27
C SER A 82 -23.38 5.18 0.44
N ARG A 83 -23.54 6.48 0.18
CA ARG A 83 -24.65 7.01 -0.66
C ARG A 83 -24.64 6.45 -2.09
N ASN A 84 -23.46 6.20 -2.66
CA ASN A 84 -23.35 5.60 -3.99
C ASN A 84 -23.03 4.11 -3.87
N ARG A 85 -24.06 3.32 -3.56
CA ARG A 85 -23.93 1.88 -3.33
C ARG A 85 -23.46 1.13 -4.57
N GLU A 86 -23.93 1.51 -5.77
CA GLU A 86 -23.56 0.87 -7.03
C GLU A 86 -22.06 1.03 -7.32
N HIS A 87 -21.54 2.25 -7.19
CA HIS A 87 -20.11 2.53 -7.35
C HIS A 87 -19.25 1.79 -6.31
N MET A 88 -19.70 1.74 -5.05
CA MET A 88 -18.98 1.01 -4.00
C MET A 88 -18.97 -0.51 -4.25
N ALA A 89 -20.07 -1.05 -4.77
CA ALA A 89 -20.16 -2.45 -5.16
C ALA A 89 -19.22 -2.77 -6.33
N GLU A 90 -19.09 -1.86 -7.29
CA GLU A 90 -18.15 -2.00 -8.41
C GLU A 90 -16.68 -1.94 -7.96
N ILE A 91 -16.32 -0.99 -7.10
CA ILE A 91 -14.99 -0.93 -6.48
C ILE A 91 -14.68 -2.21 -5.71
N GLY A 92 -15.64 -2.68 -4.90
CA GLY A 92 -15.50 -3.92 -4.13
C GLY A 92 -15.31 -5.15 -5.03
N ARG A 93 -16.08 -5.24 -6.11
CA ARG A 93 -15.97 -6.31 -7.12
C ARG A 93 -14.59 -6.31 -7.77
N LYS A 94 -14.15 -5.16 -8.28
CA LYS A 94 -12.82 -5.01 -8.91
C LYS A 94 -11.67 -5.35 -7.94
N GLY A 95 -11.81 -4.97 -6.67
CA GLY A 95 -10.88 -5.33 -5.62
C GLY A 95 -10.84 -6.84 -5.33
N GLY A 96 -12.00 -7.50 -5.33
CA GLY A 96 -12.12 -8.95 -5.20
C GLY A 96 -11.52 -9.71 -6.38
N GLU A 97 -11.81 -9.27 -7.60
CA GLU A 97 -11.27 -9.85 -8.84
C GLU A 97 -9.74 -9.76 -8.90
N SER A 98 -9.18 -8.62 -8.51
CA SER A 98 -7.72 -8.40 -8.46
C SER A 98 -7.02 -9.34 -7.47
N ARG A 99 -7.67 -9.65 -6.34
CA ARG A 99 -7.16 -10.61 -5.35
C ARG A 99 -7.29 -12.04 -5.84
N GLN A 100 -8.38 -12.37 -6.52
CA GLN A 100 -8.57 -13.70 -7.10
C GLN A 100 -7.61 -13.98 -8.26
N SER A 101 -7.35 -13.00 -9.13
CA SER A 101 -6.36 -13.16 -10.19
C SER A 101 -4.97 -13.36 -9.60
N ALA A 102 -4.57 -12.57 -8.61
CA ALA A 102 -3.29 -12.74 -7.92
C ALA A 102 -3.15 -14.12 -7.25
N ASN A 103 -4.22 -14.62 -6.63
CA ASN A 103 -4.23 -15.97 -6.06
C ASN A 103 -4.16 -17.07 -7.12
N ARG A 104 -4.90 -16.95 -8.23
CA ARG A 104 -4.85 -17.91 -9.34
C ARG A 104 -3.49 -17.93 -10.02
N ASP A 105 -2.83 -16.78 -10.15
CA ASP A 105 -1.48 -16.69 -10.69
C ASP A 105 -0.47 -17.36 -9.75
N ASN A 106 -0.63 -17.20 -8.43
CA ASN A 106 0.21 -17.88 -7.44
C ASN A 106 -0.02 -19.40 -7.44
N GLU A 107 -1.28 -19.83 -7.56
CA GLU A 107 -1.66 -21.25 -7.63
C GLU A 107 -1.23 -21.91 -8.95
N SER A 108 -1.26 -21.17 -10.06
CA SER A 108 -0.69 -21.59 -11.34
C SER A 108 0.83 -21.74 -11.26
N ARG A 109 1.54 -20.82 -10.60
CA ARG A 109 2.99 -20.92 -10.37
C ARG A 109 3.36 -22.08 -9.44
N SER A 110 2.57 -22.30 -8.39
CA SER A 110 2.75 -23.42 -7.45
C SER A 110 2.49 -24.77 -8.14
N SER A 111 1.38 -24.91 -8.87
CA SER A 111 1.05 -26.15 -9.58
C SER A 111 2.01 -26.46 -10.74
N THR A 112 2.58 -25.44 -11.39
CA THR A 112 3.64 -25.64 -12.41
C THR A 112 4.95 -26.12 -11.77
N ALA A 113 5.31 -25.61 -10.59
CA ALA A 113 6.46 -26.09 -9.81
C ALA A 113 6.26 -27.51 -9.24
N SER A 114 5.03 -27.89 -8.88
CA SER A 114 4.70 -29.25 -8.43
C SER A 114 4.67 -30.27 -9.58
N ARG A 115 4.26 -29.84 -10.79
CA ARG A 115 4.26 -30.67 -12.01
C ARG A 115 5.67 -30.86 -12.59
N SER A 116 6.59 -29.91 -12.42
CA SER A 116 8.00 -30.09 -12.81
C SER A 116 8.78 -31.03 -11.87
N GLY A 117 8.20 -31.42 -10.73
CA GLY A 117 8.78 -32.39 -9.79
C GLY A 117 8.28 -33.83 -9.95
N THR A 118 7.36 -34.10 -10.90
CA THR A 118 6.76 -35.44 -11.10
C THR A 118 6.64 -35.78 -12.58
N SER A 119 7.78 -35.88 -13.27
CA SER A 119 7.87 -36.64 -14.53
C SER A 119 8.16 -38.11 -14.23
N GLU A 120 7.25 -38.80 -13.54
CA GLU A 120 7.17 -40.26 -13.64
C GLU A 120 5.79 -40.76 -13.17
N SER A 121 5.23 -41.67 -13.96
CA SER A 121 4.00 -42.46 -13.72
C SER A 121 2.64 -41.77 -13.95
N SER A 122 2.01 -42.04 -15.11
CA SER A 122 0.79 -42.87 -15.14
C SER A 122 0.10 -42.93 -16.52
N ALA A 123 -0.01 -44.18 -17.00
CA ALA A 123 -1.14 -44.77 -17.73
C ALA A 123 -1.58 -44.21 -19.11
N LYS A 124 -0.90 -44.69 -20.17
CA LYS A 124 -1.49 -44.87 -21.50
C LYS A 124 -2.45 -46.08 -21.48
N ALA A 125 -3.70 -45.86 -21.06
CA ALA A 125 -4.80 -46.80 -21.29
C ALA A 125 -5.42 -46.53 -22.66
N GLY A 126 -4.92 -47.22 -23.69
CA GLY A 126 -5.51 -47.20 -25.03
C GLY A 126 -6.82 -47.99 -25.06
N ARG A 127 -7.96 -47.31 -25.16
CA ARG A 127 -9.24 -47.93 -25.51
C ARG A 127 -9.26 -48.18 -27.03
N GLN A 128 -9.13 -49.44 -27.43
CA GLN A 128 -9.44 -49.93 -28.78
C GLN A 128 -10.97 -49.93 -28.97
N GLY A 129 -11.48 -48.98 -29.77
CA GLY A 129 -12.81 -49.03 -30.35
C GLY A 129 -12.68 -49.26 -31.85
N SER A 130 -12.77 -50.52 -32.29
CA SER A 130 -12.78 -50.89 -33.71
C SER A 130 -14.19 -50.86 -34.26
N ASN A 131 -14.49 -49.88 -35.10
CA ASN A 131 -15.57 -49.96 -36.09
C ASN A 131 -15.12 -50.92 -37.19
N LYS A 132 -15.87 -52.01 -37.43
CA LYS A 132 -15.94 -52.67 -38.74
C LYS A 132 -17.33 -53.25 -38.95
N ASP A 133 -17.82 -52.96 -40.14
CA ASP A 133 -19.08 -53.31 -40.77
C ASP A 133 -19.35 -54.82 -40.78
N ASP A 134 -20.62 -55.22 -40.66
CA ASP A 134 -21.11 -56.38 -41.40
C ASP A 134 -22.59 -56.21 -41.78
N LYS A 135 -22.92 -56.83 -42.89
CA LYS A 135 -23.88 -56.46 -43.91
C LYS A 135 -24.90 -57.59 -44.05
N SER A 136 -26.18 -57.24 -44.22
CA SER A 136 -27.32 -57.96 -44.84
C SER A 136 -28.55 -58.04 -43.94
#